data_AF-A0A7X7YJH3-F1
#
_entry.id   AF-A0A7X7YJH3-F1
#
_cell.length_a   1.000
_cell.length_b   1.000
_cell.length_c   1.000
_cell.angle_alpha   90.00
_cell.angle_beta   90.00
_cell.angle_gamma   90.00
#
_symmetry.space_group_name_H-M   'P 1'
#
loop_
_entity.id
_entity.type
_entity.pdbx_description
1 polymer ?
#
loop_
_entity_poly.entity_id
_entity_poly.type
_entity_poly.pdbx_seq_one_letter_code
_entity_poly.pdbx_strand_id
1 'polypeptide(L)'
;MNKQWILISITILISVASAKVDLVTLPRRDSVQLTIYNSADLTLVREVRNLTVKQGGNHLQFAWENTLIDPTSLQMQPTANADKIEIADLRFPARVRNLGLWSIDSELTGLLPVEITYLTSGLSWRAVYMGTLSPDETKLQLSGYVRVQNNSGEDYENAQTRLIVGQVHLLDRIDLLAKRQY
;
A
#
# COMPACT_ATOMS: atom_id res chain seq x y z
N MET A 1 43.44 27.31 62.06
CA MET A 1 41.97 27.25 61.93
C MET A 1 41.62 27.78 60.54
N ASN A 2 41.80 26.95 59.50
CA ASN A 2 41.65 27.36 58.09
C ASN A 2 40.69 26.36 57.41
N LYS A 3 39.50 26.83 57.02
CA LYS A 3 38.51 26.06 56.26
C LYS A 3 38.71 26.37 54.77
N GLN A 4 39.28 25.43 54.02
CA GLN A 4 39.24 25.45 52.55
C GLN A 4 37.83 25.03 52.10
N TRP A 5 37.19 25.86 51.27
CA TRP A 5 35.93 25.54 50.63
C TRP A 5 36.23 24.89 49.26
N ILE A 6 35.88 23.62 49.13
CA ILE A 6 35.90 22.90 47.85
C ILE A 6 34.57 23.17 47.16
N LEU A 7 34.58 23.89 46.04
CA LEU A 7 33.45 23.94 45.11
C LEU A 7 33.46 22.68 44.24
N ILE A 8 32.45 21.83 44.39
CA ILE A 8 32.20 20.69 43.51
C ILE A 8 31.21 21.17 42.44
N SER A 9 31.71 21.43 41.22
CA SER A 9 30.87 21.65 40.05
C SER A 9 30.33 20.31 39.56
N ILE A 10 29.03 20.07 39.76
CA ILE A 10 28.32 18.93 39.18
C ILE A 10 27.94 19.28 37.74
N THR A 11 28.62 18.67 36.78
CA THR A 11 28.28 18.75 35.36
C THR A 11 27.18 17.74 35.06
N ILE A 12 25.96 18.21 34.84
CA ILE A 12 24.81 17.38 34.43
C ILE A 12 24.99 17.01 32.95
N LEU A 13 25.31 15.75 32.66
CA LEU A 13 25.16 15.21 31.31
C LEU A 13 23.68 15.06 31.01
N ILE A 14 23.16 15.90 30.12
CA ILE A 14 21.83 15.74 29.54
C ILE A 14 21.93 14.58 28.54
N SER A 15 21.52 13.39 28.96
CA SER A 15 21.30 12.26 28.05
C SER A 15 20.12 12.60 27.15
N VAL A 16 20.40 12.81 25.86
CA VAL A 16 19.36 12.99 24.84
C VAL A 16 18.57 11.68 24.76
N ALA A 17 17.31 11.70 25.20
CA ALA A 17 16.42 10.56 25.12
C ALA A 17 16.14 10.23 23.65
N SER A 18 16.55 9.04 23.20
CA SER A 18 16.22 8.55 21.86
C SER A 18 14.71 8.34 21.70
N ALA A 19 14.22 8.92 20.61
CA ALA A 19 12.89 8.91 20.00
C ALA A 19 11.84 7.92 20.56
N LYS A 20 10.71 8.50 20.96
CA LYS A 20 9.43 7.80 21.11
C LYS A 20 8.95 7.36 19.73
N VAL A 21 8.87 6.05 19.50
CA VAL A 21 8.31 5.45 18.28
C VAL A 21 6.80 5.67 18.28
N ASP A 22 6.33 6.67 17.53
CA ASP A 22 4.89 6.84 17.28
C ASP A 22 4.49 5.93 16.12
N LEU A 23 3.83 4.82 16.46
CA LEU A 23 3.27 3.89 15.50
C LEU A 23 1.94 4.47 14.99
N VAL A 24 1.91 4.94 13.74
CA VAL A 24 0.69 5.47 13.13
C VAL A 24 -0.12 4.31 12.55
N THR A 25 -1.35 4.13 13.06
CA THR A 25 -2.33 3.22 12.45
C THR A 25 -2.62 3.68 11.03
N LEU A 26 -2.67 2.75 10.07
CA LEU A 26 -2.95 3.09 8.67
C LEU A 26 -4.27 3.89 8.54
N PRO A 27 -4.23 5.12 8.01
CA PRO A 27 -5.43 5.91 7.76
C PRO A 27 -6.28 5.25 6.67
N ARG A 28 -7.55 5.61 6.56
CA ARG A 28 -8.40 5.16 5.43
C ARG A 28 -7.82 5.61 4.09
N ARG A 29 -8.16 4.88 3.03
CA ARG A 29 -7.80 5.27 1.65
C ARG A 29 -8.63 6.47 1.24
N ASP A 30 -8.00 7.41 0.56
CA ASP A 30 -8.72 8.51 -0.10
C ASP A 30 -9.25 8.07 -1.46
N SER A 31 -8.46 7.27 -2.19
CA SER A 31 -8.86 6.70 -3.48
C SER A 31 -8.13 5.38 -3.73
N VAL A 32 -8.72 4.56 -4.59
CA VAL A 32 -8.12 3.31 -5.05
C VAL A 32 -8.46 3.05 -6.52
N GLN A 33 -7.46 2.61 -7.28
CA GLN A 33 -7.61 2.13 -8.64
C GLN A 33 -7.14 0.68 -8.74
N LEU A 34 -7.96 -0.15 -9.37
CA LEU A 34 -7.69 -1.56 -9.62
C LEU A 34 -7.49 -1.76 -11.12
N THR A 35 -6.33 -2.24 -11.53
CA THR A 35 -6.09 -2.70 -12.91
C THR A 35 -6.04 -4.22 -12.94
N ILE A 36 -7.09 -4.85 -13.46
CA ILE A 36 -7.31 -6.30 -13.38
C ILE A 36 -6.86 -6.99 -14.68
N TYR A 37 -5.93 -7.93 -14.56
CA TYR A 37 -5.39 -8.75 -15.64
C TYR A 37 -5.82 -10.21 -15.48
N ASN A 38 -6.79 -10.65 -16.30
CA ASN A 38 -7.33 -12.00 -16.21
C ASN A 38 -6.32 -13.12 -16.52
N SER A 39 -5.31 -12.85 -17.34
CA SER A 39 -4.43 -13.91 -17.86
C SER A 39 -3.59 -14.60 -16.78
N ALA A 40 -3.43 -13.98 -15.61
CA ALA A 40 -2.51 -14.45 -14.58
C ALA A 40 -3.02 -14.26 -13.14
N ASP A 41 -4.33 -14.07 -12.93
CA ASP A 41 -4.91 -13.71 -11.62
C ASP A 41 -4.12 -12.57 -10.95
N LEU A 42 -3.87 -11.52 -11.73
CA LEU A 42 -3.01 -10.41 -11.34
C LEU A 42 -3.79 -9.12 -11.35
N THR A 43 -3.77 -8.39 -10.25
CA THR A 43 -4.32 -7.05 -10.16
C THR A 43 -3.29 -6.09 -9.60
N LEU A 44 -3.05 -5.00 -10.34
CA LEU A 44 -2.28 -3.87 -9.85
C LEU A 44 -3.23 -2.94 -9.07
N VAL A 45 -2.94 -2.76 -7.80
CA VAL A 45 -3.62 -1.83 -6.92
C VAL A 45 -2.77 -0.59 -6.79
N ARG A 46 -3.39 0.57 -6.99
CA ARG A 46 -2.82 1.88 -6.65
C ARG A 46 -3.78 2.60 -5.75
N GLU A 47 -3.34 2.94 -4.56
CA GLU A 47 -4.16 3.63 -3.57
C GLU A 47 -3.46 4.88 -3.06
N VAL A 48 -4.23 5.91 -2.73
CA VAL A 48 -3.71 7.15 -2.14
C VAL A 48 -4.16 7.25 -0.70
N ARG A 49 -3.23 7.62 0.19
CA ARG A 49 -3.49 7.82 1.62
C ARG A 49 -2.78 9.07 2.12
N ASN A 50 -3.38 9.76 3.09
CA ASN A 50 -2.74 10.88 3.79
C ASN A 50 -2.10 10.39 5.09
N LEU A 51 -0.78 10.24 5.11
CA LEU A 51 -0.03 9.85 6.30
C LEU A 51 0.26 11.06 7.18
N THR A 52 0.09 10.92 8.49
CA THR A 52 0.57 11.94 9.43
C THR A 52 2.05 11.69 9.71
N VAL A 53 2.90 12.63 9.30
CA VAL A 53 4.35 12.58 9.53
C VAL A 53 4.82 13.72 10.42
N LYS A 54 5.92 13.48 11.14
CA LYS A 54 6.67 14.50 11.88
C LYS A 54 7.99 14.74 11.17
N GLN A 55 8.58 15.90 11.44
CA GLN A 55 9.94 16.18 10.98
C GLN A 55 10.92 15.17 11.61
N GLY A 56 11.83 14.62 10.80
CA GLY A 56 12.74 13.53 11.14
C GLY A 56 12.22 12.15 10.72
N GLY A 57 12.71 11.11 11.40
CA GLY A 57 12.38 9.72 11.10
C GLY A 57 10.99 9.30 11.59
N ASN A 58 10.25 8.64 10.71
CA ASN A 58 8.92 8.08 10.92
C ASN A 58 8.93 6.61 10.51
N HIS A 59 8.08 5.80 11.15
CA HIS A 59 7.87 4.42 10.75
C HIS A 59 6.39 4.18 10.43
N LEU A 60 6.12 3.63 9.25
CA LEU A 60 4.77 3.21 8.87
C LEU A 60 4.68 1.70 8.86
N GLN A 61 3.65 1.18 9.52
CA GLN A 61 3.31 -0.24 9.49
C GLN A 61 2.21 -0.48 8.45
N PHE A 62 2.54 -1.20 7.38
CA PHE A 62 1.58 -1.67 6.40
C PHE A 62 1.28 -3.16 6.61
N ALA A 63 0.15 -3.45 7.25
CA ALA A 63 -0.30 -4.81 7.53
C ALA A 63 -1.49 -5.17 6.63
N TRP A 64 -1.53 -6.43 6.19
CA TRP A 64 -2.69 -6.97 5.48
C TRP A 64 -3.08 -8.33 6.06
N GLU A 65 -4.37 -8.62 6.05
CA GLU A 65 -4.89 -9.87 6.59
C GLU A 65 -5.86 -10.48 5.57
N ASN A 66 -5.73 -11.78 5.34
CA ASN A 66 -6.56 -12.54 4.40
C ASN A 66 -6.51 -12.08 2.94
N THR A 67 -5.53 -11.25 2.56
CA THR A 67 -5.27 -10.88 1.17
C THR A 67 -4.00 -11.50 0.60
N LEU A 68 -4.01 -11.76 -0.70
CA LEU A 68 -2.89 -12.33 -1.46
C LEU A 68 -2.03 -11.23 -2.09
N ILE A 69 -1.59 -10.28 -1.28
CA ILE A 69 -0.64 -9.23 -1.69
C ILE A 69 0.76 -9.85 -1.84
N ASP A 70 1.43 -9.54 -2.95
CA ASP A 70 2.84 -9.86 -3.14
C ASP A 70 3.72 -8.80 -2.45
N PRO A 71 4.42 -9.13 -1.35
CA PRO A 71 5.22 -8.18 -0.61
C PRO A 71 6.36 -7.56 -1.45
N THR A 72 6.89 -8.29 -2.44
CA THR A 72 8.00 -7.79 -3.27
C THR A 72 7.59 -6.72 -4.27
N SER A 73 6.28 -6.57 -4.48
CA SER A 73 5.70 -5.55 -5.36
C SER A 73 5.32 -4.25 -4.65
N LEU A 74 5.40 -4.22 -3.31
CA LEU A 74 4.95 -3.11 -2.49
C LEU A 74 5.86 -1.89 -2.67
N GLN A 75 5.28 -0.78 -3.10
CA GLN A 75 5.98 0.49 -3.33
C GLN A 75 5.19 1.63 -2.71
N MET A 76 5.90 2.65 -2.22
CA MET A 76 5.32 3.91 -1.76
C MET A 76 6.03 5.07 -2.43
N GLN A 77 5.25 6.06 -2.86
CA GLN A 77 5.76 7.30 -3.44
C GLN A 77 4.98 8.51 -2.88
N PRO A 78 5.66 9.55 -2.37
CA PRO A 78 5.02 10.82 -2.05
C PRO A 78 4.42 11.45 -3.30
N THR A 79 3.16 11.91 -3.24
CA THR A 79 2.51 12.61 -4.37
C THR A 79 2.60 14.13 -4.25
N ALA A 80 3.04 14.64 -3.09
CA ALA A 80 3.34 16.04 -2.84
C ALA A 80 4.60 16.18 -1.98
N ASN A 81 5.33 17.28 -2.15
CA ASN A 81 6.58 17.58 -1.41
C ASN A 81 7.62 16.46 -1.48
N ALA A 82 7.69 15.74 -2.62
CA ALA A 82 8.59 14.61 -2.79
C ALA A 82 10.08 14.97 -2.64
N ASP A 83 10.43 16.24 -2.86
CA ASP A 83 11.75 16.82 -2.62
C ASP A 83 12.17 16.86 -1.14
N LYS A 84 11.21 16.73 -0.23
CA LYS A 84 11.38 16.87 1.23
C LYS A 84 11.10 15.59 2.01
N ILE A 85 10.84 14.51 1.30
CA ILE A 85 10.46 13.22 1.86
C ILE A 85 11.36 12.15 1.27
N GLU A 86 12.06 11.43 2.13
CA GLU A 86 12.87 10.28 1.76
C GLU A 86 12.21 9.00 2.27
N ILE A 87 11.90 8.09 1.34
CA ILE A 87 11.48 6.73 1.68
C ILE A 87 12.75 5.89 1.80
N ALA A 88 13.27 5.76 3.02
CA ALA A 88 14.57 5.18 3.28
C ALA A 88 14.60 3.66 2.98
N ASP A 89 13.64 2.90 3.52
CA ASP A 89 13.54 1.47 3.25
C ASP A 89 12.16 0.88 3.52
N LEU A 90 11.97 -0.34 3.00
CA LEU A 90 10.88 -1.26 3.31
C LEU A 90 11.48 -2.55 3.85
N ARG A 91 11.09 -2.92 5.08
CA ARG A 91 11.54 -4.15 5.73
C ARG A 91 10.38 -5.08 6.04
N PHE A 92 10.62 -6.38 5.94
CA PHE A 92 9.68 -7.42 6.32
C PHE A 92 10.23 -8.14 7.56
N PRO A 93 9.62 -7.97 8.74
CA PRO A 93 10.10 -8.60 9.97
C PRO A 93 10.07 -10.13 9.87
N ALA A 94 11.17 -10.78 10.25
CA ALA A 94 11.21 -12.23 10.34
C ALA A 94 10.10 -12.73 11.28
N ARG A 95 9.43 -13.82 10.88
CA ARG A 95 8.37 -14.50 11.66
C ARG A 95 7.01 -13.79 11.73
N VAL A 96 6.86 -12.58 11.17
CA VAL A 96 5.56 -11.93 11.00
C VAL A 96 5.20 -11.97 9.52
N ARG A 97 4.06 -12.59 9.20
CA ARG A 97 3.55 -12.60 7.82
C ARG A 97 2.74 -11.34 7.56
N ASN A 98 2.72 -10.93 6.31
CA ASN A 98 1.83 -9.87 5.82
C ASN A 98 2.04 -8.51 6.48
N LEU A 99 3.30 -8.16 6.72
CA LEU A 99 3.69 -6.93 7.39
C LEU A 99 4.90 -6.29 6.72
N GLY A 100 4.70 -5.12 6.14
CA GLY A 100 5.75 -4.21 5.69
C GLY A 100 5.97 -3.09 6.70
N LEU A 101 7.22 -2.81 7.03
CA LEU A 101 7.62 -1.64 7.82
C LEU A 101 8.39 -0.68 6.92
N TRP A 102 7.84 0.50 6.67
CA TRP A 102 8.53 1.57 5.97
C TRP A 102 9.21 2.50 6.95
N SER A 103 10.46 2.88 6.65
CA SER A 103 11.17 3.98 7.29
C SER A 103 11.10 5.20 6.38
N ILE A 104 10.62 6.32 6.91
CA ILE A 104 10.35 7.55 6.16
C ILE A 104 11.02 8.71 6.90
N ASP A 105 11.95 9.39 6.24
CA ASP A 105 12.53 10.64 6.74
C ASP A 105 11.80 11.82 6.10
N SER A 106 11.38 12.78 6.92
CA SER A 106 10.59 13.93 6.48
C SER A 106 11.20 15.24 6.97
N GLU A 107 11.35 16.23 6.09
CA GLU A 107 11.70 17.60 6.50
C GLU A 107 10.47 18.39 6.98
N LEU A 108 9.27 17.84 6.79
CA LEU A 108 8.00 18.47 7.09
C LEU A 108 7.28 17.79 8.26
N THR A 109 6.33 18.51 8.86
CA THR A 109 5.34 17.96 9.80
C THR A 109 3.96 18.21 9.24
N GLY A 110 3.07 17.20 9.28
CA GLY A 110 1.69 17.33 8.82
C GLY A 110 1.21 16.12 8.03
N LEU A 111 0.16 16.35 7.22
CA LEU A 111 -0.38 15.33 6.32
C LEU A 111 0.48 15.24 5.05
N LEU A 112 0.92 14.02 4.74
CA LEU A 112 1.67 13.67 3.56
C LEU A 112 0.83 12.73 2.69
N PRO A 113 0.34 13.19 1.52
CA PRO A 113 -0.30 12.29 0.58
C PRO A 113 0.75 11.38 -0.07
N VAL A 114 0.52 10.07 0.00
CA VAL A 114 1.35 9.05 -0.62
C VAL A 114 0.51 8.14 -1.51
N GLU A 115 1.08 7.70 -2.63
CA GLU A 115 0.56 6.60 -3.43
C GLU A 115 1.27 5.31 -2.97
N ILE A 116 0.48 4.30 -2.63
CA ILE A 116 0.95 2.95 -2.35
C ILE A 116 0.52 2.08 -3.52
N THR A 117 1.47 1.34 -4.09
CA THR A 117 1.26 0.45 -5.23
C THR A 117 1.67 -0.96 -4.85
N TYR A 118 0.83 -1.95 -5.19
CA TYR A 118 1.13 -3.36 -4.97
C TYR A 118 0.35 -4.26 -5.92
N LEU A 119 0.82 -5.49 -6.06
CA LEU A 119 0.15 -6.55 -6.80
C LEU A 119 -0.61 -7.44 -5.81
N THR A 120 -1.83 -7.81 -6.19
CA THR A 120 -2.68 -8.75 -5.45
C THR A 120 -3.34 -9.73 -6.42
N SER A 121 -3.80 -10.86 -5.90
CA SER A 121 -4.56 -11.85 -6.64
C SER A 121 -6.00 -11.97 -6.11
N GLY A 122 -6.84 -12.76 -6.80
CA GLY A 122 -8.22 -13.01 -6.39
C GLY A 122 -9.25 -12.04 -6.99
N LEU A 123 -8.86 -11.16 -7.92
CA LEU A 123 -9.80 -10.37 -8.70
C LEU A 123 -9.80 -10.82 -10.16
N SER A 124 -11.00 -10.99 -10.71
CA SER A 124 -11.19 -11.33 -12.12
C SER A 124 -12.34 -10.54 -12.72
N TRP A 125 -12.37 -10.46 -14.04
CA TRP A 125 -13.46 -9.83 -14.75
C TRP A 125 -13.88 -10.64 -15.98
N ARG A 126 -15.11 -10.45 -16.46
CA ARG A 126 -15.54 -11.00 -17.75
C ARG A 126 -16.55 -10.09 -18.43
N ALA A 127 -16.46 -10.01 -19.75
CA ALA A 127 -17.50 -9.41 -20.56
C ALA A 127 -18.69 -10.38 -20.69
N VAL A 128 -19.90 -9.84 -20.59
CA VAL A 128 -21.15 -10.58 -20.76
C VAL A 128 -21.98 -9.83 -21.79
N TYR A 129 -22.36 -10.52 -22.85
CA TYR A 129 -23.18 -9.94 -23.90
C TYR A 129 -24.56 -10.59 -23.87
N MET A 130 -25.61 -9.79 -24.00
CA MET A 130 -26.99 -10.22 -24.08
C MET A 130 -27.61 -9.69 -25.36
N GLY A 131 -27.99 -10.61 -26.25
CA GLY A 131 -28.73 -10.32 -27.46
C GLY A 131 -30.22 -10.55 -27.26
N THR A 132 -31.04 -9.57 -27.60
CA THR A 132 -32.50 -9.71 -27.64
C THR A 132 -32.97 -9.46 -29.07
N LEU A 133 -33.56 -10.49 -29.68
CA LEU A 133 -34.09 -10.42 -31.03
C LEU A 133 -35.54 -9.90 -31.00
N SER A 134 -35.92 -9.09 -31.99
CA SER A 134 -37.30 -8.67 -32.16
C SER A 134 -38.22 -9.85 -32.51
N PRO A 135 -39.54 -9.79 -32.21
CA PRO A 135 -40.47 -10.90 -32.50
C PRO A 135 -40.56 -11.29 -33.97
N ASP A 136 -40.28 -10.35 -34.88
CA ASP A 136 -40.22 -10.55 -36.33
C ASP A 136 -38.84 -10.97 -36.83
N GLU A 137 -37.88 -11.19 -35.93
CA GLU A 137 -36.51 -11.63 -36.20
C GLU A 137 -35.66 -10.70 -37.08
N THR A 138 -36.10 -9.45 -37.31
CA THR A 138 -35.40 -8.51 -38.20
C THR A 138 -34.39 -7.60 -37.50
N LYS A 139 -34.47 -7.45 -36.17
CA LYS A 139 -33.60 -6.56 -35.39
C LYS A 139 -33.02 -7.28 -34.18
N LEU A 140 -31.71 -7.12 -33.97
CA LEU A 140 -31.00 -7.58 -32.77
C LEU A 140 -30.59 -6.37 -31.92
N GLN A 141 -31.04 -6.34 -30.67
CA GLN A 141 -30.49 -5.44 -29.66
C GLN A 141 -29.40 -6.17 -28.88
N LEU A 142 -28.17 -5.65 -28.93
CA LEU A 142 -27.03 -6.21 -28.19
C LEU A 142 -26.65 -5.29 -27.02
N SER A 143 -26.70 -5.82 -25.81
CA SER A 143 -26.25 -5.16 -24.58
C SER A 143 -24.98 -5.84 -24.06
N GLY A 144 -23.97 -5.04 -23.66
CA GLY A 144 -22.73 -5.52 -23.07
C GLY A 144 -22.59 -5.07 -21.62
N TYR A 145 -22.20 -6.00 -20.75
CA TYR A 145 -21.91 -5.77 -19.35
C TYR A 145 -20.53 -6.29 -19.00
N VAL A 146 -19.92 -5.72 -17.97
CA VAL A 146 -18.76 -6.30 -17.31
C VAL A 146 -19.22 -6.85 -15.97
N ARG A 147 -18.78 -8.06 -15.65
CA ARG A 147 -18.83 -8.60 -14.30
C ARG A 147 -17.43 -8.66 -13.72
N VAL A 148 -17.22 -8.00 -12.59
CA VAL A 148 -16.01 -8.14 -11.76
C VAL A 148 -16.34 -9.06 -10.60
N GLN A 149 -15.45 -9.98 -10.26
CA GLN A 149 -15.54 -10.83 -9.09
C GLN A 149 -14.33 -10.55 -8.19
N ASN A 150 -14.60 -10.20 -6.93
CA ASN A 150 -13.60 -9.95 -5.92
C ASN A 150 -13.61 -11.09 -4.90
N ASN A 151 -12.57 -11.91 -4.92
CA ASN A 151 -12.26 -12.93 -3.91
C ASN A 151 -10.88 -12.65 -3.28
N SER A 152 -10.40 -11.40 -3.34
CA SER A 152 -9.08 -11.03 -2.85
C SER A 152 -8.95 -11.02 -1.34
N GLY A 153 -10.08 -11.04 -0.61
CA GLY A 153 -10.13 -10.95 0.84
C GLY A 153 -10.22 -9.52 1.39
N GLU A 154 -10.30 -8.51 0.51
CA GLU A 154 -10.39 -7.11 0.89
C GLU A 154 -11.43 -6.35 0.08
N ASP A 155 -12.10 -5.41 0.75
CA ASP A 155 -13.05 -4.50 0.14
C ASP A 155 -12.35 -3.28 -0.46
N TYR A 156 -12.66 -3.00 -1.72
CA TYR A 156 -12.18 -1.84 -2.45
C TYR A 156 -13.32 -0.85 -2.67
N GLU A 157 -13.66 -0.10 -1.62
CA GLU A 157 -14.72 0.90 -1.67
C GLU A 157 -14.46 1.98 -2.73
N ASN A 158 -15.47 2.29 -3.54
CA ASN A 158 -15.42 3.32 -4.58
C ASN A 158 -14.25 3.18 -5.56
N ALA A 159 -13.80 1.95 -5.82
CA ALA A 159 -12.65 1.69 -6.66
C ALA A 159 -12.88 2.08 -8.12
N GLN A 160 -11.94 2.84 -8.68
CA GLN A 160 -11.85 2.99 -10.12
C GLN A 160 -11.32 1.67 -10.71
N THR A 161 -12.05 1.05 -11.62
CA THR A 161 -11.65 -0.22 -12.23
C THR A 161 -11.16 -0.02 -13.65
N ARG A 162 -10.02 -0.62 -13.97
CA ARG A 162 -9.45 -0.74 -15.31
C ARG A 162 -9.33 -2.23 -15.64
N LEU A 163 -9.86 -2.61 -16.79
CA LEU A 163 -9.99 -4.00 -17.21
C LEU A 163 -9.09 -4.21 -18.41
N ILE A 164 -8.10 -5.07 -18.29
CA ILE A 164 -7.12 -5.29 -19.35
C ILE A 164 -7.42 -6.61 -20.06
N VAL A 165 -7.42 -6.54 -21.40
CA VAL A 165 -7.51 -7.69 -22.30
C VAL A 165 -6.10 -8.02 -22.78
N GLY A 166 -5.80 -9.31 -22.90
CA GLY A 166 -4.52 -9.80 -23.43
C GLY A 166 -3.81 -10.73 -22.45
N GLN A 167 -2.65 -11.22 -22.86
CA GLN A 167 -1.79 -12.08 -22.06
C GLN A 167 -0.62 -11.26 -21.53
N VAL A 168 -0.49 -11.21 -20.21
CA VAL A 168 0.71 -10.67 -19.56
C VAL A 168 1.80 -11.74 -19.59
N HIS A 169 3.00 -11.37 -20.01
CA HIS A 169 4.16 -12.23 -19.90
C HIS A 169 4.81 -12.02 -18.53
N LEU A 170 4.54 -12.92 -17.59
CA LEU A 170 5.13 -12.92 -16.26
C LEU A 170 6.23 -13.98 -16.18
N LEU A 171 7.35 -13.62 -15.56
CA LEU A 171 8.43 -14.56 -15.26
C LEU A 171 8.10 -15.46 -14.06
N ASP A 172 7.39 -14.91 -13.07
CA ASP A 172 6.95 -15.60 -11.85
C ASP A 172 5.46 -15.32 -11.56
N ARG A 173 4.76 -16.26 -10.91
CA ARG A 173 3.34 -16.08 -10.55
C ARG A 173 3.19 -15.41 -9.19
N ILE A 174 2.24 -14.49 -9.12
CA ILE A 174 2.02 -13.61 -7.97
C ILE A 174 1.45 -14.37 -6.77
N ASP A 175 0.56 -15.34 -7.01
CA ASP A 175 0.03 -16.22 -5.96
C ASP A 175 1.11 -17.07 -5.26
N LEU A 176 2.20 -17.38 -5.97
CA LEU A 176 3.38 -18.05 -5.42
C LEU A 176 4.27 -17.07 -4.65
N LEU A 177 4.50 -15.87 -5.19
CA LEU A 177 5.30 -14.83 -4.54
C LEU A 177 4.67 -14.35 -3.22
N ALA A 178 3.34 -14.19 -3.20
CA ALA A 178 2.58 -13.86 -2.00
C ALA A 178 2.67 -14.92 -0.88
N LYS A 179 2.96 -16.19 -1.23
CA LYS A 179 3.09 -17.30 -0.26
C LYS A 179 4.54 -17.61 0.12
N ARG A 180 5.52 -16.94 -0.49
CA ARG A 180 6.95 -17.22 -0.29
C ARG A 180 7.42 -16.73 1.07
N GLN A 181 8.32 -17.48 1.70
CA GLN A 181 8.97 -17.07 2.94
C GLN A 181 10.17 -16.18 2.62
N TYR A 182 10.26 -15.03 3.30
CA TYR A 182 11.39 -14.09 3.27
C TYR A 182 11.97 -13.96 4.68
#